data_AF-X0XPD0-F1
#
_entry.id   AF-X0XPD0-F1
#
_cell.length_a   1.000
_cell.length_b   1.000
_cell.length_c   1.000
_cell.angle_alpha   90.00
_cell.angle_beta   90.00
_cell.angle_gamma   90.00
#
_symmetry.space_group_name_H-M   'P 1'
#
loop_
_entity.id
_entity.type
_entity.pdbx_description
1 polymer ?
#
loop_
_entity_poly.entity_id
_entity_poly.type
_entity_poly.pdbx_seq_one_letter_code
_entity_poly.pdbx_strand_id
1 'polypeptide(L)'
;MTIDESGRIKPDVSAPGTLIRSSMPGGTYGSLSGTSMAGPHVAGLAALMLSAKPALNGEVDQIERLIASSAVPVYSSSACGGIPDTVYPNNSSGWGRVDALNALIQGQNGVYFPLITGN
;
A
#
# COMPACT_ATOMS: atom_id res chain seq x y z
N MET A 1 -1.47 -19.59 5.38
CA MET A 1 -1.13 -20.34 4.15
C MET A 1 -1.57 -19.49 2.98
N THR A 2 -0.65 -18.95 2.18
CA THR A 2 -0.99 -18.40 0.86
C THR A 2 -1.29 -19.57 -0.09
N ILE A 3 -2.28 -19.41 -0.96
CA ILE A 3 -2.74 -20.45 -1.91
C ILE A 3 -1.68 -20.86 -2.94
N ASP A 4 -0.56 -20.15 -2.98
CA ASP A 4 0.58 -20.38 -3.86
C ASP A 4 1.72 -21.17 -3.20
N GLU A 5 1.53 -21.65 -1.97
CA GLU A 5 2.52 -22.37 -1.14
C GLU A 5 3.86 -21.63 -0.94
N SER A 6 3.95 -20.36 -1.34
CA SER A 6 5.21 -19.62 -1.36
C SER A 6 5.66 -19.15 0.03
N GLY A 7 4.75 -19.17 1.02
CA GLY A 7 5.00 -18.63 2.36
C GLY A 7 5.27 -17.12 2.39
N ARG A 8 5.06 -16.42 1.26
CA ARG A 8 5.32 -14.98 1.14
C ARG A 8 4.29 -14.20 1.94
N ILE A 9 4.77 -13.15 2.61
CA ILE A 9 3.90 -12.21 3.31
C ILE A 9 3.15 -11.39 2.28
N LYS A 10 1.83 -11.41 2.37
CA LYS A 10 0.90 -10.63 1.54
C LYS A 10 -0.26 -10.13 2.39
N PRO A 11 -0.84 -8.96 2.08
CA PRO A 11 -0.49 -8.04 0.97
C PRO A 11 0.84 -7.30 1.20
N ASP A 12 1.37 -6.59 0.19
CA ASP A 12 2.58 -5.74 0.37
C ASP A 12 2.24 -4.45 1.13
N VAL A 13 1.12 -3.82 0.78
CA VAL A 13 0.59 -2.61 1.43
C VAL A 13 -0.93 -2.65 1.46
N SER A 14 -1.53 -1.83 2.31
CA SER A 14 -2.97 -1.65 2.43
C SER A 14 -3.41 -0.26 1.99
N ALA A 15 -4.63 -0.13 1.47
CA ALA A 15 -5.21 1.16 1.12
C ALA A 15 -6.70 1.21 1.50
N PRO A 16 -7.31 2.40 1.60
CA PRO A 16 -8.72 2.53 1.90
C PRO A 16 -9.58 1.79 0.88
N GLY A 17 -10.32 0.80 1.35
CA GLY A 17 -11.18 -0.04 0.52
C GLY A 17 -12.60 -0.18 1.04
N THR A 18 -12.97 0.45 2.15
CA THR A 18 -14.29 0.29 2.78
C THR A 18 -15.11 1.56 2.65
N LEU A 19 -16.36 1.44 2.17
CA LEU A 19 -17.29 2.54 1.96
C LEU A 19 -16.71 3.67 1.09
N ILE A 20 -15.94 3.31 0.07
CA ILE A 20 -15.34 4.24 -0.88
C ILE A 20 -16.39 4.71 -1.87
N ARG A 21 -16.68 6.01 -1.85
CA ARG A 21 -17.59 6.65 -2.79
C ARG A 21 -16.91 6.75 -4.16
N SER A 22 -17.50 6.12 -5.18
CA SER A 22 -17.02 6.15 -6.56
C SER A 22 -18.17 6.38 -7.55
N SER A 23 -17.82 6.68 -8.80
CA SER A 23 -18.78 6.81 -9.89
C SER A 23 -19.39 5.47 -10.26
N MET A 24 -20.67 5.50 -10.62
CA MET A 24 -21.44 4.34 -11.07
C MET A 24 -22.07 4.62 -12.44
N PRO A 25 -22.41 3.56 -13.20
CA PRO A 25 -23.16 3.72 -14.45
C PRO A 25 -24.44 4.55 -14.26
N GLY A 26 -24.81 5.31 -15.29
CA GLY A 26 -25.95 6.22 -15.23
C GLY A 26 -25.66 7.57 -14.57
N GLY A 27 -24.38 7.95 -14.39
CA GLY A 27 -24.01 9.27 -13.85
C GLY A 27 -24.23 9.40 -12.35
N THR A 28 -24.35 8.28 -11.65
CA THR A 28 -24.60 8.25 -10.21
C THR A 28 -23.31 8.02 -9.42
N TYR A 29 -23.41 8.14 -8.10
CA TYR A 29 -22.33 7.79 -7.17
C TYR A 29 -22.85 6.80 -6.15
N GLY A 30 -22.01 5.85 -5.78
CA GLY A 30 -22.31 4.90 -4.71
C GLY A 30 -21.07 4.59 -3.90
N SER A 31 -21.28 4.10 -2.68
CA SER A 31 -20.20 3.64 -1.81
C SER A 31 -20.03 2.13 -1.96
N LEU A 32 -18.82 1.71 -2.32
CA LEU A 32 -18.45 0.31 -2.47
C LEU A 32 -17.35 -0.06 -1.48
N SER A 33 -17.33 -1.33 -1.08
CA SER A 33 -16.31 -1.89 -0.21
C SER A 33 -15.63 -3.07 -0.91
N GLY A 34 -14.30 -3.13 -0.87
CA GLY A 34 -13.50 -4.23 -1.42
C GLY A 34 -12.07 -3.81 -1.74
N THR A 35 -11.21 -4.82 -1.97
CA THR A 35 -9.85 -4.61 -2.47
C THR A 35 -9.84 -3.95 -3.84
N SER A 36 -10.90 -4.13 -4.64
CA SER A 36 -11.12 -3.40 -5.91
C SER A 36 -11.21 -1.88 -5.73
N MET A 37 -11.50 -1.38 -4.53
CA MET A 37 -11.48 0.05 -4.21
C MET A 37 -10.16 0.48 -3.57
N ALA A 38 -9.42 -0.44 -2.95
CA ALA A 38 -8.05 -0.20 -2.49
C ALA A 38 -7.05 -0.13 -3.66
N GLY A 39 -7.19 -1.01 -4.67
CA GLY A 39 -6.36 -1.04 -5.88
C GLY A 39 -6.18 0.31 -6.59
N PRO A 40 -7.27 1.03 -6.93
CA PRO A 40 -7.15 2.33 -7.59
C PRO A 40 -6.50 3.42 -6.71
N HIS A 41 -6.55 3.32 -5.38
CA HIS A 41 -5.79 4.24 -4.51
C HIS A 41 -4.28 4.04 -4.65
N VAL A 42 -3.82 2.78 -4.68
CA VAL A 42 -2.39 2.47 -4.87
C VAL A 42 -1.95 2.83 -6.29
N ALA A 43 -2.78 2.58 -7.30
CA ALA A 43 -2.49 2.98 -8.68
C ALA A 43 -2.39 4.50 -8.83
N GLY A 44 -3.29 5.26 -8.19
CA GLY A 44 -3.24 6.71 -8.16
C GLY A 44 -1.98 7.25 -7.47
N LEU A 45 -1.54 6.61 -6.38
CA LEU A 45 -0.28 6.94 -5.73
C LEU A 45 0.92 6.75 -6.67
N ALA A 46 1.04 5.59 -7.31
CA ALA A 46 2.11 5.34 -8.27
C ALA A 46 2.11 6.37 -9.41
N ALA A 47 0.94 6.74 -9.93
CA ALA A 47 0.81 7.78 -10.94
C ALA A 47 1.27 9.16 -10.45
N LEU A 48 0.96 9.54 -9.20
CA LEU A 48 1.45 10.79 -8.60
C LEU A 48 2.97 10.79 -8.46
N MET A 49 3.56 9.68 -8.04
CA MET A 49 5.02 9.55 -7.94
C MET A 49 5.70 9.68 -9.29
N LEU A 50 5.15 9.04 -10.33
CA LEU A 50 5.65 9.15 -11.70
C LEU A 50 5.52 10.58 -12.25
N SER A 51 4.42 11.26 -11.93
CA SER A 51 4.21 12.67 -12.31
C SER A 51 5.22 13.59 -11.62
N ALA A 52 5.47 13.40 -10.31
CA ALA A 52 6.40 14.21 -9.54
C ALA A 52 7.88 13.91 -9.86
N LYS A 53 8.20 12.67 -10.24
CA LYS A 53 9.56 12.24 -10.60
C LYS A 53 9.52 11.30 -11.80
N PRO A 54 9.51 11.83 -13.03
CA PRO A 54 9.50 11.03 -14.25
C PRO A 54 10.70 10.08 -14.40
N ALA A 55 11.80 10.32 -13.67
CA ALA A 55 12.95 9.42 -13.62
C ALA A 55 12.65 8.05 -12.99
N LEU A 56 11.53 7.91 -12.27
CA LEU A 56 11.05 6.62 -11.77
C LEU A 56 10.29 5.80 -12.85
N ASN A 57 10.14 6.32 -14.06
CA ASN A 57 9.42 5.61 -15.11
C ASN A 57 10.17 4.35 -15.54
N GLY A 58 9.51 3.20 -15.44
CA GLY A 58 10.13 1.88 -15.64
C GLY A 58 10.85 1.31 -14.42
N GLU A 59 11.05 2.09 -13.35
CA GLU A 59 11.72 1.68 -12.11
C GLU A 59 10.72 1.05 -11.12
N VAL A 60 10.04 -0.02 -11.54
CA VAL A 60 8.95 -0.67 -10.78
C VAL A 60 9.41 -1.06 -9.38
N ASP A 61 10.58 -1.70 -9.25
CA ASP A 61 11.13 -2.10 -7.95
C ASP A 61 11.39 -0.91 -7.01
N GLN A 62 11.80 0.24 -7.57
CA GLN A 62 12.01 1.44 -6.76
C GLN A 62 10.69 2.03 -6.29
N ILE A 63 9.67 2.05 -7.15
CA ILE A 63 8.33 2.52 -6.81
C ILE A 63 7.73 1.65 -5.71
N GLU A 64 7.79 0.32 -5.86
CA GLU A 64 7.29 -0.63 -4.85
C GLU A 64 8.01 -0.44 -3.50
N ARG A 65 9.35 -0.34 -3.52
CA ARG A 65 10.13 -0.09 -2.31
C ARG A 65 9.77 1.23 -1.64
N LEU A 66 9.61 2.30 -2.41
CA LEU A 66 9.25 3.62 -1.88
C LEU A 66 7.87 3.56 -1.23
N ILE A 67 6.87 3.00 -1.91
CA ILE A 67 5.50 2.85 -1.40
C ILE A 67 5.49 2.03 -0.10
N ALA A 68 6.25 0.93 -0.06
CA ALA A 68 6.40 0.10 1.14
C ALA A 68 7.08 0.84 2.30
N SER A 69 8.20 1.52 2.03
CA SER A 69 8.97 2.26 3.05
C SER A 69 8.27 3.51 3.58
N SER A 70 7.36 4.08 2.81
CA SER A 70 6.55 5.23 3.23
C SER A 70 5.21 4.83 3.86
N ALA A 71 4.89 3.53 3.89
CA ALA A 71 3.62 3.07 4.43
C ALA A 71 3.55 3.33 5.94
N VAL A 72 2.37 3.70 6.41
CA VAL A 72 2.10 3.95 7.83
C VAL A 72 1.62 2.65 8.49
N PRO A 73 2.32 2.14 9.51
CA PRO A 73 1.89 0.97 10.27
C PRO A 73 0.43 1.07 10.72
N VAL A 74 -0.35 0.02 10.45
CA VAL A 74 -1.74 -0.09 10.93
C VAL A 74 -1.82 -1.24 11.91
N TYR A 75 -2.21 -0.93 13.14
CA TYR A 75 -2.45 -1.95 14.15
C TYR A 75 -3.88 -2.44 14.01
N SER A 76 -4.02 -3.73 13.83
CA SER A 76 -5.30 -4.44 13.85
C SER A 76 -5.29 -5.41 15.04
N SER A 77 -6.46 -5.84 15.50
CA SER A 77 -6.58 -6.87 16.54
C SER A 77 -6.62 -8.29 15.95
N SER A 78 -6.33 -8.44 14.66
CA SER A 78 -6.56 -9.65 13.88
C SER A 78 -5.25 -10.17 13.28
N ALA A 79 -4.52 -10.97 14.06
CA ALA A 79 -3.32 -11.67 13.60
C ALA A 79 -3.69 -12.69 12.51
N CYS A 80 -3.26 -12.44 11.27
CA CYS A 80 -3.45 -13.35 10.15
C CYS A 80 -2.19 -14.20 9.95
N GLY A 81 -2.34 -15.53 9.87
CA GLY A 81 -1.22 -16.44 9.60
C GLY A 81 -0.15 -16.48 10.69
N GLY A 82 -0.50 -16.16 11.95
CA GLY A 82 0.38 -16.33 13.11
C GLY A 82 1.42 -15.23 13.32
N ILE A 83 1.45 -14.19 12.47
CA ILE A 83 2.30 -13.00 12.67
C ILE A 83 1.48 -11.96 13.45
N PRO A 84 1.97 -11.44 14.59
CA PRO A 84 1.29 -10.37 15.30
C PRO A 84 1.18 -9.10 14.45
N ASP A 85 0.06 -8.38 14.56
CA ASP A 85 -0.17 -7.12 13.83
C ASP A 85 0.69 -5.93 14.30
N THR A 86 1.54 -6.16 15.31
CA THR A 86 2.57 -5.21 15.77
C THR A 86 3.92 -5.42 15.09
N VAL A 87 4.08 -6.50 14.33
CA VAL A 87 5.28 -6.82 13.55
C VAL A 87 4.99 -6.52 12.08
N TYR A 88 5.95 -5.91 11.40
CA TYR A 88 5.84 -5.58 9.98
C TYR A 88 7.02 -6.17 9.19
N PRO A 89 6.77 -6.69 7.98
CA PRO A 89 5.46 -6.81 7.35
C PRO A 89 4.63 -7.96 7.97
N ASN A 90 3.29 -7.88 7.90
CA ASN A 90 2.38 -8.94 8.36
C ASN A 90 1.33 -9.31 7.30
N ASN A 91 0.64 -10.44 7.49
CA ASN A 91 -0.37 -10.93 6.54
C ASN A 91 -1.74 -10.22 6.65
N SER A 92 -1.84 -9.20 7.50
CA SER A 92 -3.06 -8.41 7.66
C SER A 92 -3.00 -7.13 6.84
N SER A 93 -1.90 -6.39 6.96
CA SER A 93 -1.75 -5.06 6.38
C SER A 93 -0.45 -4.84 5.57
N GLY A 94 0.41 -5.86 5.45
CA GLY A 94 1.69 -5.74 4.77
C GLY A 94 2.64 -4.83 5.54
N TRP A 95 3.24 -3.87 4.85
CA TRP A 95 4.03 -2.78 5.46
C TRP A 95 3.16 -1.69 6.11
N GLY A 96 1.83 -1.75 5.92
CA GLY A 96 0.89 -0.79 6.47
C GLY A 96 0.09 -0.07 5.39
N ARG A 97 -0.55 1.04 5.78
CA ARG A 97 -1.40 1.83 4.89
C ARG A 97 -0.57 2.77 4.02
N VAL A 98 -0.86 2.82 2.73
CA VAL A 98 -0.22 3.75 1.80
C VAL A 98 -0.39 5.21 2.22
N ASP A 99 0.68 5.98 2.07
CA ASP A 99 0.72 7.42 2.35
C ASP A 99 1.36 8.15 1.17
N ALA A 100 0.54 8.91 0.44
CA ALA A 100 0.98 9.60 -0.76
C ALA A 100 1.96 10.73 -0.49
N LEU A 101 1.78 11.45 0.63
CA LEU A 101 2.63 12.58 0.96
C LEU A 101 4.03 12.09 1.34
N ASN A 102 4.10 11.09 2.22
CA ASN A 102 5.38 10.52 2.63
C ASN A 102 6.10 9.85 1.46
N ALA A 103 5.40 9.12 0.58
CA ALA A 103 5.99 8.52 -0.62
C ALA A 103 6.61 9.57 -1.56
N LEU A 104 5.92 10.70 -1.77
CA LEU A 104 6.40 11.80 -2.61
C LEU A 104 7.62 12.49 -2.00
N ILE A 105 7.60 12.80 -0.70
CA ILE A 105 8.72 13.44 0.00
C ILE A 105 9.97 12.55 -0.06
N GLN A 106 9.82 11.25 0.20
CA GLN A 106 10.94 10.29 0.11
C GLN A 106 11.46 10.16 -1.33
N GLY A 107 10.54 10.06 -2.30
CA GLY A 107 10.87 9.94 -3.72
C GLY A 107 11.59 11.17 -4.29
N GLN A 108 11.23 12.37 -3.85
CA GLN A 108 11.85 13.63 -4.29
C GLN A 108 13.22 13.87 -3.66
N ASN A 109 13.34 13.68 -2.33
CA ASN A 109 14.56 14.02 -1.60
C ASN A 109 15.63 12.91 -1.63
N GLY A 110 15.30 11.73 -2.16
CA GLY A 110 16.20 10.57 -2.09
C GLY A 110 16.46 10.09 -0.66
N VAL A 111 15.65 10.57 0.30
CA VAL A 111 15.71 10.18 1.71
C VAL A 111 14.86 8.91 1.86
N TYR A 112 15.52 7.77 1.84
CA TYR A 112 14.90 6.47 2.06
C TYR A 112 14.83 6.21 3.56
N PHE A 113 13.62 6.16 4.14
CA PHE A 113 13.47 5.66 5.50
C PHE A 113 13.58 4.12 5.47
N PRO A 114 14.44 3.51 6.29
CA PRO A 114 14.57 2.06 6.31
C PRO A 114 13.23 1.43 6.68
N LEU A 115 12.89 0.34 5.99
CA LEU A 115 11.72 -0.47 6.28
C LEU A 115 11.72 -0.83 7.77
N ILE A 116 10.64 -0.50 8.47
CA ILE A 116 10.49 -0.80 9.90
C ILE A 116 10.40 -2.32 10.04
N THR A 117 11.56 -2.95 10.24
CA THR A 117 11.64 -4.36 10.59
C THR A 117 11.49 -4.44 12.11
N GLY A 118 10.44 -5.12 12.58
CA GLY A 118 10.29 -5.37 14.01
C GLY A 118 11.51 -6.11 14.56
N ASN A 119 11.98 -5.71 15.75
CA ASN A 119 12.97 -6.46 16.53
C ASN A 119 12.46 -7.86 16.86
#